data_AF-A0A7Y6PRE0-F1
#
_entry.id   AF-A0A7Y6PRE0-F1
#
_cell.length_a   1.000
_cell.length_b   1.000
_cell.length_c   1.000
_cell.angle_alpha   90.00
_cell.angle_beta   90.00
_cell.angle_gamma   90.00
#
_symmetry.space_group_name_H-M   'P 1'
#
loop_
_entity.id
_entity.type
_entity.pdbx_description
1 polymer ?
#
loop_
_entity_poly.entity_id
_entity_poly.type
_entity_poly.pdbx_seq_one_letter_code
_entity_poly.pdbx_strand_id
1 'polypeptide(L)'
;MIVLSWSALGVSLGAAILFASLALCRTIDRTYLSFAGMMAFLAAFMLFSTHLYRAHSVDAATEAMRWQTAASHGFVACALVFLPAYTHVRLSRRVLAGLFGILAVFVCANLIARYGIWFAGPPTLVRERFLGEPYTMFPAQPVSGLRIAYGAYMLALHVGALVLVARLYRRGETQRAMALAISVMIIIAANVADVIGDARDAAWPYVTEFGLVALGIIMSIELAREFRQKTEILAEAIDEVTHQAQQLTSILGALRTLEDSMLASMTTLEAGMARLRARSGESANLERLGRAVSRLREVSSAMAQG
;
A
#
# COMPACT_ATOMS: atom_id res chain seq x y z
N MET A 1 -28.91 -3.08 13.51
CA MET A 1 -27.76 -3.94 13.19
C MET A 1 -27.65 -4.23 11.70
N ILE A 2 -28.72 -4.69 11.05
CA ILE A 2 -28.66 -5.11 9.65
C ILE A 2 -28.22 -3.95 8.74
N VAL A 3 -28.79 -2.75 8.94
CA VAL A 3 -28.43 -1.55 8.15
C VAL A 3 -26.94 -1.21 8.31
N LEU A 4 -26.42 -1.25 9.55
CA LEU A 4 -25.01 -0.96 9.84
C LEU A 4 -24.08 -1.98 9.16
N SER A 5 -24.42 -3.27 9.18
CA SER A 5 -23.64 -4.32 8.50
C SER A 5 -23.62 -4.12 6.97
N TRP A 6 -24.72 -3.65 6.36
CA TRP A 6 -24.75 -3.32 4.93
C TRP A 6 -23.88 -2.10 4.59
N SER A 7 -23.90 -1.05 5.42
CA SER A 7 -23.01 0.09 5.25
C SER A 7 -21.54 -0.31 5.37
N ALA A 8 -21.21 -1.11 6.39
CA ALA A 8 -19.88 -1.67 6.60
C ALA A 8 -19.41 -2.54 5.41
N LEU A 9 -20.30 -3.37 4.87
CA LEU A 9 -20.06 -4.17 3.66
C LEU A 9 -19.71 -3.26 2.47
N GLY A 10 -20.53 -2.22 2.22
CA GLY A 10 -20.32 -1.29 1.12
C GLY A 10 -19.00 -0.53 1.21
N VAL A 11 -18.68 -0.01 2.40
CA VAL A 11 -17.38 0.65 2.66
C VAL A 11 -16.22 -0.30 2.42
N SER A 12 -16.33 -1.54 2.90
CA SER A 12 -15.25 -2.52 2.76
C SER A 12 -15.05 -2.95 1.31
N LEU A 13 -16.14 -3.18 0.57
CA LEU A 13 -16.07 -3.53 -0.85
C LEU A 13 -15.53 -2.38 -1.69
N GLY A 14 -15.98 -1.14 -1.42
CA GLY A 14 -15.48 0.05 -2.10
C GLY A 14 -13.97 0.25 -1.90
N ALA A 15 -13.49 0.10 -0.66
CA ALA A 15 -12.06 0.14 -0.37
C ALA A 15 -11.30 -1.00 -1.07
N ALA A 16 -11.83 -2.23 -1.06
CA ALA A 16 -11.21 -3.36 -1.75
C ALA A 16 -11.01 -3.08 -3.25
N ILE A 17 -12.03 -2.58 -3.94
CA ILE A 17 -11.97 -2.25 -5.37
C ILE A 17 -10.98 -1.11 -5.63
N LEU A 18 -11.04 -0.04 -4.83
CA LEU A 18 -10.16 1.12 -4.96
C LEU A 18 -8.68 0.72 -4.80
N PHE A 19 -8.34 -0.08 -3.79
CA PHE A 19 -6.96 -0.46 -3.55
C PHE A 19 -6.47 -1.58 -4.46
N ALA A 20 -7.38 -2.44 -4.95
CA ALA A 20 -7.05 -3.39 -6.01
C ALA A 20 -6.70 -2.67 -7.31
N SER A 21 -7.45 -1.62 -7.70
CA SER A 21 -7.13 -0.86 -8.91
C SER A 21 -5.81 -0.11 -8.77
N LEU A 22 -5.56 0.53 -7.62
CA LEU A 22 -4.27 1.17 -7.32
C LEU A 22 -3.09 0.18 -7.38
N ALA A 23 -3.27 -1.03 -6.85
CA ALA A 23 -2.23 -2.06 -6.86
C ALA A 23 -1.89 -2.59 -8.27
N LEU A 24 -2.81 -2.50 -9.24
CA LEU A 24 -2.65 -3.04 -10.59
C LEU A 24 -2.09 -2.03 -11.61
N CYS A 25 -2.12 -0.72 -11.35
CA CYS A 25 -1.90 0.30 -12.39
C CYS A 25 -0.44 0.58 -12.80
N ARG A 26 0.61 0.22 -12.04
CA ARG A 26 2.00 0.59 -12.42
C ARG A 26 3.05 -0.45 -12.05
N THR A 27 3.07 -0.89 -10.79
CA THR A 27 3.91 -1.97 -10.28
C THR A 27 3.15 -2.64 -9.14
N ILE A 28 3.22 -3.97 -9.04
CA ILE A 28 2.49 -4.72 -8.02
C ILE A 28 3.10 -4.38 -6.64
N ASP A 29 2.49 -3.41 -5.96
CA ASP A 29 2.81 -3.08 -4.58
C ASP A 29 1.99 -3.97 -3.64
N ARG A 30 2.72 -4.82 -2.93
CA ARG A 30 2.16 -5.80 -2.00
C ARG A 30 1.35 -5.15 -0.89
N THR A 31 1.64 -3.92 -0.52
CA THR A 31 0.93 -3.18 0.54
C THR A 31 -0.51 -2.93 0.12
N TYR A 32 -0.72 -2.36 -1.06
CA TYR A 32 -2.06 -2.09 -1.58
C TYR A 32 -2.81 -3.38 -1.91
N LEU A 33 -2.14 -4.39 -2.47
CA LEU A 33 -2.79 -5.67 -2.80
C LEU A 33 -3.22 -6.44 -1.54
N SER A 34 -2.37 -6.51 -0.52
CA SER A 34 -2.73 -7.18 0.74
C SER A 34 -3.81 -6.41 1.50
N PHE A 35 -3.78 -5.08 1.47
CA PHE A 35 -4.86 -4.26 2.04
C PHE A 35 -6.19 -4.46 1.30
N ALA A 36 -6.18 -4.48 -0.04
CA ALA A 36 -7.36 -4.80 -0.83
C ALA A 36 -7.92 -6.18 -0.48
N GLY A 37 -7.04 -7.17 -0.28
CA GLY A 37 -7.41 -8.50 0.19
C GLY A 37 -8.05 -8.48 1.59
N MET A 38 -7.49 -7.74 2.55
CA MET A 38 -8.10 -7.54 3.87
C MET A 38 -9.51 -6.98 3.73
N MET A 39 -9.69 -5.92 2.95
CA MET A 39 -11.00 -5.29 2.77
C MET A 39 -12.01 -6.19 2.05
N ALA A 40 -11.58 -7.01 1.09
CA ALA A 40 -12.42 -8.00 0.43
C ALA A 40 -12.90 -9.09 1.40
N PHE A 41 -12.01 -9.62 2.23
CA PHE A 41 -12.38 -10.60 3.26
C PHE A 41 -13.21 -9.98 4.38
N LEU A 42 -13.00 -8.71 4.72
CA LEU A 42 -13.88 -7.97 5.64
C LEU A 42 -15.28 -7.79 5.06
N ALA A 43 -15.39 -7.49 3.75
CA ALA A 43 -16.68 -7.45 3.08
C ALA A 43 -17.37 -8.83 3.15
N ALA A 44 -16.67 -9.91 2.81
CA ALA A 44 -17.22 -11.26 2.96
C ALA A 44 -17.65 -11.57 4.41
N PHE A 45 -16.85 -11.17 5.40
CA PHE A 45 -17.19 -11.29 6.82
C PHE A 45 -18.51 -10.57 7.14
N MET A 46 -18.68 -9.32 6.71
CA MET A 46 -19.92 -8.55 6.93
C MET A 46 -21.15 -9.17 6.26
N LEU A 47 -20.96 -9.75 5.07
CA LEU A 47 -22.01 -10.48 4.38
C LEU A 47 -22.49 -11.68 5.21
N PHE A 48 -21.56 -12.52 5.68
CA PHE A 48 -21.92 -13.67 6.51
C PHE A 48 -22.44 -13.29 7.90
N SER A 49 -22.00 -12.16 8.46
CA SER A 49 -22.58 -11.57 9.67
C SER A 49 -24.06 -11.21 9.47
N THR A 50 -24.39 -10.65 8.30
CA THR A 50 -25.78 -10.35 7.93
C THR A 50 -26.62 -11.62 7.77
N HIS A 51 -26.06 -12.68 7.17
CA HIS A 51 -26.73 -13.98 7.09
C HIS A 51 -26.97 -14.60 8.47
N LEU A 52 -25.99 -14.49 9.38
CA LEU A 52 -26.10 -14.94 10.76
C LEU A 52 -27.23 -14.20 11.49
N TYR A 53 -27.28 -12.88 11.42
CA TYR A 53 -28.32 -12.08 12.07
C TYR A 53 -29.73 -12.40 11.57
N ARG A 54 -29.86 -12.88 10.33
CA ARG A 54 -31.13 -13.26 9.70
C ARG A 54 -31.44 -14.76 9.81
N ALA A 55 -30.59 -15.57 10.42
CA ALA A 55 -30.82 -17.00 10.51
C ALA A 55 -32.08 -17.33 11.33
N HIS A 56 -32.83 -18.34 10.86
CA HIS A 56 -34.04 -18.83 11.54
C HIS A 56 -33.86 -20.25 12.11
N SER A 57 -32.71 -20.88 11.86
CA SER A 57 -32.38 -22.21 12.36
C SER A 57 -30.92 -22.24 12.84
N VAL A 58 -30.65 -23.16 13.77
CA VAL A 58 -29.30 -23.40 14.30
C VAL A 58 -28.33 -23.78 13.18
N ASP A 59 -28.78 -24.60 12.22
CA ASP A 59 -27.95 -25.05 11.10
C ASP A 59 -27.54 -23.88 10.19
N ALA A 60 -28.49 -23.02 9.80
CA ALA A 60 -28.19 -21.84 8.97
C ALA A 60 -27.28 -20.84 9.68
N ALA A 61 -27.50 -20.62 10.98
CA ALA A 61 -26.65 -19.75 11.79
C ALA A 61 -25.21 -20.31 11.92
N THR A 62 -25.09 -21.62 12.14
CA THR A 62 -23.80 -22.31 12.26
C THR A 62 -23.04 -22.27 10.94
N GLU A 63 -23.73 -22.46 9.81
CA GLU A 63 -23.13 -22.36 8.48
C GLU A 63 -22.65 -20.93 8.19
N ALA A 64 -23.48 -19.91 8.46
CA ALA A 64 -23.09 -18.52 8.32
C ALA A 64 -21.85 -18.19 9.19
N MET A 65 -21.84 -18.63 10.45
CA MET A 65 -20.70 -18.47 11.36
C MET A 65 -19.44 -19.16 10.84
N ARG A 66 -19.55 -20.37 10.26
CA ARG A 66 -18.42 -21.10 9.68
C ARG A 66 -17.77 -20.31 8.55
N TRP A 67 -18.56 -19.75 7.64
CA TRP A 67 -18.07 -18.94 6.52
C TRP A 67 -17.58 -17.56 6.95
N GLN A 68 -18.25 -16.93 7.91
CA GLN A 68 -17.77 -15.71 8.58
C GLN A 68 -16.38 -15.93 9.17
N THR A 69 -16.18 -17.05 9.86
CA THR A 69 -14.88 -17.44 10.44
C THR A 69 -13.83 -17.67 9.36
N ALA A 70 -14.17 -18.37 8.27
CA ALA A 70 -13.27 -18.54 7.14
C ALA A 70 -12.86 -17.20 6.51
N ALA A 71 -13.80 -16.27 6.35
CA ALA A 71 -13.51 -14.92 5.90
C ALA A 71 -12.58 -14.17 6.88
N SER A 72 -12.79 -14.31 8.19
CA SER A 72 -11.90 -13.73 9.21
C SER A 72 -10.47 -14.29 9.11
N HIS A 73 -10.31 -15.58 8.83
CA HIS A 73 -8.99 -16.17 8.60
C HIS A 73 -8.34 -15.63 7.32
N GLY A 74 -9.11 -15.44 6.25
CA GLY A 74 -8.64 -14.77 5.04
C GLY A 74 -8.17 -13.33 5.30
N PHE A 75 -8.92 -12.58 6.12
CA PHE A 75 -8.52 -11.26 6.58
C PHE A 75 -7.18 -11.30 7.32
N VAL A 76 -7.03 -12.21 8.29
CA VAL A 76 -5.78 -12.39 9.05
C VAL A 76 -4.62 -12.80 8.13
N ALA A 77 -4.84 -13.68 7.16
CA ALA A 77 -3.85 -14.07 6.16
C ALA A 77 -3.33 -12.85 5.38
N CYS A 78 -4.24 -11.98 4.92
CA CYS A 78 -3.86 -10.75 4.26
C CYS A 78 -3.15 -9.77 5.22
N ALA A 79 -3.60 -9.67 6.48
CA ALA A 79 -2.96 -8.84 7.50
C ALA A 79 -1.51 -9.26 7.80
N LEU A 80 -1.22 -10.57 7.79
CA LEU A 80 0.14 -11.11 7.95
C LEU A 80 1.10 -10.69 6.83
N VAL A 81 0.58 -10.39 5.63
CA VAL A 81 1.35 -9.83 4.51
C VAL A 81 1.39 -8.31 4.57
N PHE A 82 0.26 -7.69 4.92
CA PHE A 82 0.10 -6.24 4.99
C PHE A 82 1.00 -5.60 6.05
N LEU A 83 0.98 -6.09 7.29
CA LEU A 83 1.71 -5.46 8.40
C LEU A 83 3.23 -5.35 8.13
N PRO A 84 3.95 -6.39 7.68
CA PRO A 84 5.36 -6.28 7.32
C PRO A 84 5.62 -5.39 6.11
N ALA A 85 4.73 -5.41 5.11
CA ALA A 85 4.85 -4.58 3.91
C ALA A 85 4.67 -3.09 4.24
N TYR A 86 3.61 -2.77 4.99
CA TYR A 86 3.29 -1.42 5.46
C TYR A 86 4.38 -0.86 6.38
N THR A 87 4.90 -1.67 7.31
CA THR A 87 5.91 -1.21 8.27
C THR A 87 7.35 -1.25 7.74
N HIS A 88 7.56 -1.76 6.52
CA HIS A 88 8.89 -2.08 5.96
C HIS A 88 9.77 -2.87 6.95
N VAL A 89 9.17 -3.78 7.72
CA VAL A 89 9.88 -4.68 8.63
C VAL A 89 9.97 -6.06 7.98
N ARG A 90 11.19 -6.58 7.84
CA ARG A 90 11.40 -7.93 7.32
C ARG A 90 11.17 -8.95 8.42
N LEU A 91 10.04 -9.65 8.37
CA LEU A 91 9.86 -10.88 9.15
C LEU A 91 10.65 -12.02 8.50
N SER A 92 11.24 -12.88 9.32
CA SER A 92 11.92 -14.08 8.79
C SER A 92 10.89 -15.00 8.12
N ARG A 93 11.29 -15.65 7.03
CA ARG A 93 10.40 -16.58 6.30
C ARG A 93 9.88 -17.71 7.21
N ARG A 94 10.68 -18.14 8.19
CA ARG A 94 10.30 -19.17 9.18
C ARG A 94 9.18 -18.70 10.09
N VAL A 95 9.26 -17.47 10.60
CA VAL A 95 8.20 -16.89 11.44
C VAL A 95 6.92 -16.76 10.64
N LEU A 96 6.99 -16.22 9.41
CA LEU A 96 5.82 -16.06 8.57
C LEU A 96 5.18 -17.41 8.21
N ALA A 97 5.99 -18.42 7.85
CA ALA A 97 5.53 -19.78 7.61
C ALA A 97 4.87 -20.41 8.85
N GLY A 98 5.41 -20.18 10.04
CA GLY A 98 4.80 -20.62 11.30
C GLY A 98 3.43 -19.99 11.55
N LEU A 99 3.30 -18.67 11.33
CA LEU A 99 2.03 -17.96 11.48
C LEU A 99 0.97 -18.46 10.48
N PHE A 100 1.35 -18.61 9.20
CA PHE A 100 0.46 -19.21 8.20
C PHE A 100 0.12 -20.67 8.49
N GLY A 101 1.06 -21.45 9.01
CA GLY A 101 0.83 -22.84 9.42
C GLY A 101 -0.19 -22.95 10.54
N ILE A 102 -0.06 -22.14 11.59
CA ILE A 102 -1.03 -22.06 12.69
C ILE A 102 -2.40 -21.62 12.17
N LEU A 103 -2.44 -20.60 11.32
CA LEU A 103 -3.68 -20.14 10.69
C LEU A 103 -4.35 -21.23 9.85
N ALA A 104 -3.57 -21.99 9.07
CA ALA A 104 -4.07 -23.11 8.28
C ALA A 104 -4.69 -24.21 9.15
N VAL A 105 -4.08 -24.51 10.30
CA VAL A 105 -4.66 -25.44 11.28
C VAL A 105 -6.03 -24.96 11.75
N PHE A 106 -6.20 -23.68 12.08
CA PHE A 106 -7.50 -23.13 12.48
C PHE A 106 -8.53 -23.14 11.35
N VAL A 107 -8.12 -22.86 10.10
CA VAL A 107 -8.99 -22.96 8.93
C VAL A 107 -9.48 -24.40 8.76
N CYS A 108 -8.57 -25.39 8.75
CA CYS A 108 -8.94 -26.80 8.65
C CYS A 108 -9.85 -27.25 9.80
N ALA A 109 -9.51 -26.87 11.03
CA ALA A 109 -10.33 -27.18 12.21
C ALA A 109 -11.74 -26.59 12.10
N ASN A 110 -11.87 -25.35 11.61
CA ASN A 110 -13.17 -24.70 11.42
C ASN A 110 -14.04 -25.39 10.36
N LEU A 111 -13.43 -25.90 9.28
CA LEU A 111 -14.16 -26.57 8.21
C LEU A 111 -14.58 -28.00 8.58
N ILE A 112 -13.74 -28.71 9.35
CA ILE A 112 -13.98 -30.11 9.74
C ILE A 112 -14.91 -30.20 10.96
N ALA A 113 -14.80 -29.27 11.91
CA ALA A 113 -15.62 -29.29 13.11
C ALA A 113 -17.11 -29.04 12.79
N ARG A 114 -17.99 -29.86 13.37
CA ARG A 114 -19.45 -29.82 13.13
C ARG A 114 -20.06 -28.44 13.40
N TYR A 115 -19.56 -27.73 14.42
CA TYR A 115 -20.02 -26.39 14.81
C TYR A 115 -18.92 -25.32 14.65
N GLY A 116 -17.86 -25.62 13.87
CA GLY A 116 -16.69 -24.74 13.74
C GLY A 116 -15.83 -24.68 15.02
N ILE A 117 -14.93 -23.71 15.08
CA ILE A 117 -14.00 -23.56 16.23
C ILE A 117 -14.65 -22.85 17.44
N TRP A 118 -15.83 -22.26 17.29
CA TRP A 118 -16.42 -21.39 18.32
C TRP A 118 -17.12 -22.14 19.46
N PHE A 119 -17.73 -23.28 19.16
CA PHE A 119 -18.61 -23.99 20.10
C PHE A 119 -18.05 -25.35 20.51
N ALA A 120 -18.10 -25.68 21.80
CA ALA A 120 -17.73 -27.01 22.30
C ALA A 120 -18.85 -28.05 22.12
N GLY A 121 -20.10 -27.60 21.94
CA GLY A 121 -21.29 -28.43 21.82
C GLY A 121 -22.34 -27.83 20.88
N PRO A 122 -23.54 -28.44 20.80
CA PRO A 122 -24.62 -27.95 19.93
C PRO A 122 -25.06 -26.54 20.38
N PRO A 123 -24.97 -25.53 19.51
CA PRO A 123 -25.31 -24.17 19.88
C PRO A 123 -26.83 -23.98 19.95
N THR A 124 -27.26 -23.07 20.81
CA THR A 124 -28.64 -22.60 20.92
C THR A 124 -28.76 -21.22 20.28
N LEU A 125 -29.93 -20.92 19.75
CA LEU A 125 -30.19 -19.67 19.05
C LEU A 125 -31.13 -18.81 19.89
N VAL A 126 -30.79 -17.54 20.08
CA VAL A 126 -31.68 -16.55 20.71
C VAL A 126 -31.91 -15.42 19.72
N ARG A 127 -33.15 -14.91 19.70
CA ARG A 127 -33.53 -13.75 18.89
C ARG A 127 -33.79 -12.57 19.81
N GLU A 128 -32.95 -11.56 19.68
CA GLU A 128 -32.98 -10.33 20.48
C GLU A 128 -33.38 -9.14 19.62
N ARG A 129 -33.55 -7.97 20.26
CA ARG A 129 -33.79 -6.70 19.56
C ARG A 129 -32.73 -5.68 19.93
N PHE A 130 -32.16 -5.03 18.92
CA PHE A 130 -31.25 -3.90 19.11
C PHE A 130 -31.76 -2.70 18.33
N LEU A 131 -32.02 -1.60 19.03
CA LEU A 131 -32.64 -0.39 18.45
C LEU A 131 -33.95 -0.69 17.68
N GLY A 132 -34.74 -1.65 18.17
CA GLY A 132 -35.99 -2.07 17.54
C GLY A 132 -35.85 -3.08 16.38
N GLU A 133 -34.64 -3.30 15.86
CA GLU A 133 -34.40 -4.32 14.83
C GLU A 133 -34.20 -5.70 15.47
N PRO A 134 -34.93 -6.75 15.02
CA PRO A 134 -34.66 -8.11 15.46
C PRO A 134 -33.34 -8.61 14.88
N TYR A 135 -32.53 -9.27 15.71
CA TYR A 135 -31.30 -9.92 15.29
C TYR A 135 -31.14 -11.25 16.02
N THR A 136 -30.40 -12.14 15.39
CA THR A 136 -30.17 -13.51 15.87
C THR A 136 -28.75 -13.61 16.39
N MET A 137 -28.57 -14.16 17.58
CA MET A 137 -27.26 -14.38 18.20
C MET A 137 -27.17 -15.73 18.88
N PHE A 138 -25.93 -16.18 19.07
CA PHE A 138 -25.62 -17.27 19.98
C PHE A 138 -25.44 -16.69 21.38
N PRO A 139 -26.17 -17.15 22.41
CA PRO A 139 -25.94 -16.73 23.79
C PRO A 139 -24.59 -17.26 24.27
N ALA A 140 -24.15 -16.84 25.47
CA ALA A 140 -22.93 -17.36 26.08
C ALA A 140 -22.98 -18.89 26.15
N GLN A 141 -21.95 -19.53 25.60
CA GLN A 141 -21.85 -20.97 25.42
C GLN A 141 -20.51 -21.46 25.96
N PRO A 142 -20.41 -22.73 26.38
CA PRO A 142 -19.13 -23.33 26.75
C PRO A 142 -18.09 -23.15 25.64
N VAL A 143 -17.03 -22.43 25.98
CA VAL A 143 -15.95 -22.06 25.06
C VAL A 143 -15.16 -23.30 24.69
N SER A 144 -14.99 -23.56 23.39
CA SER A 144 -14.14 -24.66 22.92
C SER A 144 -12.65 -24.38 23.24
N GLY A 145 -11.86 -25.42 23.51
CA GLY A 145 -10.41 -25.27 23.67
C GLY A 145 -9.74 -24.65 22.43
N LEU A 146 -10.30 -24.90 21.24
CA LEU A 146 -9.84 -24.29 19.98
C LEU A 146 -10.12 -22.79 19.93
N ARG A 147 -11.26 -22.31 20.44
CA ARG A 147 -11.58 -20.88 20.55
C ARG A 147 -10.59 -20.17 21.47
N ILE A 148 -10.22 -20.80 22.60
CA ILE A 148 -9.21 -20.26 23.52
C ILE A 148 -7.84 -20.17 22.83
N ALA A 149 -7.41 -21.25 22.17
CA ALA A 149 -6.15 -21.27 21.44
C ALA A 149 -6.12 -20.23 20.30
N TYR A 150 -7.22 -20.07 19.58
CA TYR A 150 -7.38 -19.03 18.55
C TYR A 150 -7.32 -17.62 19.14
N GLY A 151 -7.99 -17.39 20.28
CA GLY A 151 -7.92 -16.13 21.02
C GLY A 151 -6.49 -15.77 21.44
N ALA A 152 -5.73 -16.74 21.95
CA ALA A 152 -4.32 -16.57 22.29
C ALA A 152 -3.46 -16.25 21.05
N TYR A 153 -3.71 -16.93 19.93
CA TYR A 153 -3.06 -16.64 18.65
C TYR A 153 -3.36 -15.21 18.17
N MET A 154 -4.63 -14.79 18.19
CA MET A 154 -5.02 -13.43 17.84
C MET A 154 -4.40 -12.40 18.77
N LEU A 155 -4.37 -12.64 20.08
CA LEU A 155 -3.69 -11.76 21.03
C LEU A 155 -2.20 -11.60 20.69
N ALA A 156 -1.51 -12.70 20.38
CA ALA A 156 -0.11 -12.65 19.96
C ALA A 156 0.09 -11.83 18.68
N LEU A 157 -0.83 -11.90 17.71
CA LEU A 157 -0.79 -11.05 16.52
C LEU A 157 -0.97 -9.57 16.85
N HIS A 158 -1.89 -9.21 17.74
CA HIS A 158 -2.09 -7.82 18.17
C HIS A 158 -0.85 -7.27 18.89
N VAL A 159 -0.25 -8.06 19.80
CA VAL A 159 1.01 -7.71 20.45
C VAL A 159 2.12 -7.53 19.40
N GLY A 160 2.20 -8.43 18.42
CA GLY A 160 3.12 -8.30 17.28
C GLY A 160 2.92 -7.00 16.50
N ALA A 161 1.67 -6.62 16.21
CA ALA A 161 1.33 -5.37 15.55
C ALA A 161 1.76 -4.13 16.37
N LEU A 162 1.57 -4.14 17.69
CA LEU A 162 2.05 -3.09 18.58
C LEU A 162 3.58 -2.97 18.60
N VAL A 163 4.30 -4.10 18.52
CA VAL A 163 5.77 -4.08 18.37
C VAL A 163 6.17 -3.42 17.04
N LEU A 164 5.45 -3.68 15.95
CA LEU A 164 5.70 -3.03 14.66
C LEU A 164 5.39 -1.52 14.70
N VAL A 165 4.32 -1.11 15.38
CA VAL A 165 4.02 0.31 15.66
C VAL A 165 5.17 0.98 16.40
N ALA A 166 5.67 0.36 17.47
CA ALA A 166 6.79 0.89 18.24
C ALA A 166 8.07 1.04 17.39
N ARG A 167 8.30 0.11 16.44
CA ARG A 167 9.42 0.18 15.49
C ARG A 167 9.24 1.31 14.48
N LEU A 168 8.04 1.50 13.93
CA LEU A 168 7.73 2.63 13.05
C LEU A 168 7.96 3.96 13.75
N TYR A 169 7.49 4.08 14.99
CA TYR A 169 7.68 5.29 15.79
C TYR A 169 9.17 5.59 16.02
N ARG A 170 9.98 4.57 16.36
CA ARG A 170 11.44 4.72 16.53
C ARG A 170 12.19 5.09 15.24
N ARG A 171 11.62 4.84 14.06
CA ARG A 171 12.17 5.25 12.76
C ARG A 171 11.83 6.69 12.37
N GLY A 172 11.03 7.39 13.18
CA GLY A 172 10.55 8.74 12.87
C GLY A 172 9.32 8.77 11.95
N GLU A 173 8.76 7.62 11.57
CA GLU A 173 7.53 7.51 10.76
C GLU A 173 6.28 7.71 11.65
N THR A 174 6.20 8.84 12.33
CA THR A 174 5.20 9.10 13.40
C THR A 174 3.77 9.03 12.90
N GLN A 175 3.46 9.57 11.71
CA GLN A 175 2.11 9.55 11.14
C GLN A 175 1.62 8.12 10.87
N ARG A 176 2.44 7.30 10.19
CA ARG A 176 2.13 5.90 9.89
C ARG A 176 2.01 5.07 11.16
N ALA A 177 2.92 5.29 12.12
CA ALA A 177 2.87 4.66 13.43
C ALA A 177 1.56 4.98 14.16
N MET A 178 1.14 6.25 14.17
CA MET A 178 -0.05 6.71 14.87
C MET A 178 -1.34 6.18 14.23
N ALA A 179 -1.43 6.20 12.89
CA ALA A 179 -2.56 5.62 12.16
C ALA A 179 -2.74 4.13 12.47
N LEU A 180 -1.64 3.36 12.44
CA LEU A 180 -1.67 1.94 12.79
C LEU A 180 -1.96 1.73 14.28
N ALA A 181 -1.37 2.52 15.18
CA ALA A 181 -1.61 2.43 16.62
C ALA A 181 -3.09 2.62 16.96
N ILE A 182 -3.70 3.70 16.45
CA ILE A 182 -5.12 4.01 16.68
C ILE A 182 -5.98 2.86 16.15
N SER A 183 -5.70 2.37 14.94
CA SER A 183 -6.44 1.26 14.34
C SER A 183 -6.37 -0.01 15.17
N VAL A 184 -5.16 -0.39 15.64
CA VAL A 184 -4.96 -1.58 16.48
C VAL A 184 -5.64 -1.41 17.85
N MET A 185 -5.55 -0.23 18.46
CA MET A 185 -6.19 0.05 19.75
C MET A 185 -7.72 -0.01 19.67
N ILE A 186 -8.33 0.48 18.58
CA ILE A 186 -9.77 0.37 18.35
C ILE A 186 -10.19 -1.11 18.26
N ILE A 187 -9.43 -1.94 17.55
CA ILE A 187 -9.73 -3.38 17.44
C ILE A 187 -9.60 -4.08 18.79
N ILE A 188 -8.54 -3.80 19.54
CA ILE A 188 -8.35 -4.37 20.89
C ILE A 188 -9.52 -3.96 21.78
N ALA A 189 -9.90 -2.67 21.79
CA ALA A 189 -11.01 -2.18 22.58
C ALA A 189 -12.34 -2.85 22.19
N ALA A 190 -12.60 -3.04 20.90
CA ALA A 190 -13.79 -3.72 20.41
C ALA A 190 -13.82 -5.21 20.81
N ASN A 191 -12.70 -5.92 20.73
CA ASN A 191 -12.59 -7.30 21.20
C ASN A 191 -12.81 -7.40 22.71
N VAL A 192 -12.23 -6.48 23.49
CA VAL A 192 -12.44 -6.43 24.94
C VAL A 192 -13.90 -6.16 25.28
N ALA A 193 -14.57 -5.26 24.54
CA ALA A 193 -15.99 -5.00 24.72
C ALA A 193 -16.84 -6.25 24.47
N ASP A 194 -16.55 -7.01 23.41
CA ASP A 194 -17.24 -8.26 23.10
C ASP A 194 -17.01 -9.32 24.18
N VAL A 195 -15.78 -9.47 24.68
CA VAL A 195 -15.47 -10.40 25.79
C VAL A 195 -16.19 -10.00 27.08
N ILE A 196 -16.27 -8.71 27.39
CA ILE A 196 -17.03 -8.21 28.55
C ILE A 196 -18.53 -8.45 28.37
N GLY A 197 -19.04 -8.28 27.14
CA GLY A 197 -20.43 -8.58 26.78
C GLY A 197 -20.77 -10.06 27.03
N ASP A 198 -19.93 -10.96 26.49
CA ASP A 198 -20.04 -12.41 26.70
C ASP A 198 -19.98 -12.78 28.19
N ALA A 199 -19.09 -12.14 28.96
CA ALA A 199 -18.91 -12.44 30.40
C ALA A 199 -20.06 -11.96 31.28
N ARG A 200 -20.89 -11.02 30.79
CA ARG A 200 -22.01 -10.43 31.53
C ARG A 200 -23.37 -10.94 31.04
N ASP A 201 -23.39 -11.90 30.11
CA ASP A 201 -24.60 -12.31 29.40
C ASP A 201 -25.39 -11.11 28.83
N ALA A 202 -24.67 -10.06 28.43
CA ALA A 202 -25.30 -8.85 27.93
C ALA A 202 -25.76 -9.05 26.48
N ALA A 203 -27.03 -8.75 26.20
CA ALA A 203 -27.63 -8.85 24.86
C ALA A 203 -27.20 -7.69 23.93
N TRP A 204 -25.90 -7.38 23.88
CA TRP A 204 -25.35 -6.31 23.06
C TRP A 204 -24.74 -6.90 21.78
N PRO A 205 -24.89 -6.22 20.64
CA PRO A 205 -24.32 -6.70 19.39
C PRO A 205 -22.79 -6.68 19.46
N TYR A 206 -22.17 -7.65 18.79
CA TYR A 206 -20.70 -7.72 18.66
C TYR A 206 -20.19 -6.48 17.92
N VAL A 207 -19.23 -5.79 18.53
CA VAL A 207 -18.66 -4.54 18.01
C VAL A 207 -17.31 -4.72 17.32
N THR A 208 -16.67 -5.90 17.46
CA THR A 208 -15.37 -6.20 16.81
C THR A 208 -15.40 -5.98 15.30
N GLU A 209 -16.51 -6.33 14.65
CA GLU A 209 -16.66 -6.17 13.21
C GLU A 209 -16.58 -4.69 12.76
N PHE A 210 -17.15 -3.77 13.54
CA PHE A 210 -17.05 -2.33 13.29
C PHE A 210 -15.65 -1.78 13.62
N GLY A 211 -14.96 -2.37 14.60
CA GLY A 211 -13.56 -2.06 14.87
C GLY A 211 -12.65 -2.33 13.66
N LEU A 212 -12.90 -3.44 12.95
CA LEU A 212 -12.19 -3.76 11.70
C LEU A 212 -12.51 -2.78 10.57
N VAL A 213 -13.76 -2.31 10.46
CA VAL A 213 -14.16 -1.28 9.48
C VAL A 213 -13.47 0.04 9.79
N ALA A 214 -13.39 0.44 11.06
CA ALA A 214 -12.69 1.64 11.48
C ALA A 214 -11.20 1.57 11.11
N LEU A 215 -10.54 0.43 11.33
CA LEU A 215 -9.19 0.18 10.81
C LEU A 215 -9.15 0.36 9.29
N GLY A 216 -10.09 -0.25 8.56
CA GLY A 216 -10.17 -0.14 7.11
C GLY A 216 -10.25 1.32 6.64
N ILE A 217 -11.06 2.15 7.28
CA ILE A 217 -11.21 3.57 6.95
C ILE A 217 -9.93 4.34 7.24
N ILE A 218 -9.37 4.20 8.45
CA ILE A 218 -8.16 4.93 8.86
C ILE A 218 -6.99 4.57 7.94
N MET A 219 -6.77 3.28 7.69
CA MET A 219 -5.71 2.81 6.81
C MET A 219 -5.95 3.22 5.35
N SER A 220 -7.20 3.25 4.88
CA SER A 220 -7.53 3.74 3.53
C SER A 220 -7.12 5.21 3.36
N ILE A 221 -7.43 6.07 4.35
CA ILE A 221 -7.06 7.48 4.30
C ILE A 221 -5.54 7.64 4.26
N GLU A 222 -4.82 6.91 5.12
CA GLU A 222 -3.37 7.00 5.19
C GLU A 222 -2.69 6.48 3.91
N LEU A 223 -3.12 5.34 3.38
CA LEU A 223 -2.59 4.78 2.13
C LEU A 223 -2.88 5.68 0.91
N ALA A 224 -4.04 6.35 0.90
CA ALA A 224 -4.39 7.31 -0.14
C ALA A 224 -3.54 8.59 -0.06
N ARG A 225 -3.18 9.04 1.15
CA ARG A 225 -2.24 10.16 1.35
C ARG A 225 -0.84 9.78 0.88
N GLU A 226 -0.34 8.60 1.29
CA GLU A 226 0.96 8.08 0.87
C GLU A 226 1.05 7.95 -0.66
N PHE A 227 -0.04 7.51 -1.30
CA PHE A 227 -0.12 7.42 -2.77
C PHE A 227 0.00 8.80 -3.46
N ARG A 228 -0.71 9.81 -2.95
CA ARG A 228 -0.64 11.18 -3.51
C ARG A 228 0.76 11.76 -3.36
N GLN A 229 1.35 11.66 -2.18
CA GLN A 229 2.72 12.13 -1.93
C GLN A 229 3.74 11.47 -2.86
N LYS A 230 3.66 10.14 -3.05
CA LYS A 230 4.52 9.44 -4.01
C LYS A 230 4.30 9.90 -5.45
N THR A 231 3.07 10.25 -5.82
CA THR A 231 2.74 10.73 -7.17
C THR A 231 3.28 12.15 -7.39
N GLU A 232 3.18 13.02 -6.38
CA GLU A 232 3.74 14.38 -6.41
C GLU A 232 5.27 14.35 -6.54
N ILE A 233 5.96 13.56 -5.70
CA ILE A 233 7.42 13.40 -5.77
C ILE A 233 7.86 12.84 -7.13
N LEU A 234 7.10 11.89 -7.69
CA LEU A 234 7.41 11.34 -9.01
C LEU A 234 7.19 12.37 -10.13
N ALA A 235 6.16 13.21 -10.03
CA ALA A 235 5.92 14.28 -10.99
C ALA A 235 7.05 15.31 -10.95
N GLU A 236 7.46 15.75 -9.76
CA GLU A 236 8.60 16.67 -9.57
C GLU A 236 9.91 16.08 -10.14
N ALA A 237 10.17 14.79 -9.92
CA ALA A 237 11.34 14.12 -10.46
C ALA A 237 11.32 14.05 -12.01
N ILE A 238 10.15 13.84 -12.62
CA ILE A 238 10.00 13.85 -14.08
C ILE A 238 10.20 15.26 -14.64
N ASP A 239 9.67 16.28 -13.97
CA ASP A 239 9.84 17.67 -14.38
C ASP A 239 11.31 18.10 -14.30
N GLU A 240 12.02 17.72 -13.23
CA GLU A 240 13.46 17.98 -13.08
C GLU A 240 14.28 17.29 -14.19
N VAL A 241 14.02 16.01 -14.48
CA VAL A 241 14.71 15.29 -15.56
C VAL A 241 14.42 15.92 -16.92
N THR A 242 13.18 16.37 -17.14
CA THR A 242 12.79 17.05 -18.38
C THR A 242 13.50 18.40 -18.51
N HIS A 243 13.63 19.15 -17.41
CA HIS A 243 14.36 20.40 -17.38
C HIS A 243 15.85 20.20 -17.69
N GLN A 244 16.49 19.20 -17.09
CA GLN A 244 17.89 18.86 -17.39
C GLN A 244 18.10 18.47 -18.86
N ALA A 245 17.17 17.70 -19.43
CA ALA A 245 17.22 17.34 -20.85
C ALA A 245 17.10 18.57 -21.78
N GLN A 246 16.22 19.53 -21.42
CA GLN A 246 16.10 20.80 -22.15
C GLN A 246 17.36 21.66 -22.02
N GLN A 247 17.95 21.75 -20.83
CA GLN A 247 19.20 22.48 -20.61
C GLN A 247 20.33 21.90 -21.46
N LEU A 248 20.50 20.57 -21.48
CA LEU A 248 21.50 19.91 -22.31
C LEU A 248 21.28 20.19 -23.80
N THR A 249 20.04 20.15 -24.25
CA THR A 249 19.70 20.45 -25.65
C THR A 249 20.00 21.91 -25.99
N SER A 250 19.74 22.84 -25.07
CA SER A 250 20.07 24.27 -25.24
C SER A 250 21.58 24.52 -25.31
N ILE A 251 22.37 23.83 -24.47
CA ILE A 251 23.84 23.92 -24.48
C ILE A 251 24.39 23.36 -25.79
N LEU A 252 23.90 22.19 -26.24
CA LEU A 252 24.30 21.63 -27.53
C LEU A 252 23.91 22.55 -28.70
N GLY A 253 22.75 23.21 -28.62
CA GLY A 253 22.34 24.23 -29.58
C GLY A 253 23.28 25.44 -29.59
N ALA A 254 23.63 25.97 -28.41
CA ALA A 254 24.54 27.10 -28.27
C ALA A 254 25.95 26.76 -28.79
N LEU A 255 26.46 25.56 -28.50
CA LEU A 255 27.74 25.07 -29.01
C LEU A 255 27.77 25.01 -30.54
N ARG A 256 26.69 24.52 -31.17
CA ARG A 256 26.57 24.54 -32.64
C ARG A 256 26.55 25.95 -33.22
N THR A 257 25.81 26.89 -32.60
CA THR A 257 25.81 28.29 -33.09
C THR A 257 27.17 28.97 -32.95
N LEU A 258 27.93 28.62 -31.91
CA LEU A 258 29.29 29.11 -31.71
C LEU A 258 30.25 28.53 -32.76
N GLU A 259 30.12 27.24 -33.06
CA GLU A 259 30.83 26.58 -34.16
C GLU A 259 30.57 27.28 -35.51
N ASP A 260 29.31 27.51 -35.85
CA ASP A 260 28.91 28.22 -37.09
C ASP A 260 29.50 29.64 -37.17
N SER A 261 29.48 30.38 -36.05
CA SER A 261 30.04 31.74 -35.99
C SER A 261 31.57 31.75 -36.13
N MET A 262 32.27 30.77 -35.55
CA MET A 262 33.71 30.60 -35.71
C MET A 262 34.06 30.28 -37.17
N LEU A 263 33.33 29.37 -37.82
CA LEU A 263 33.51 29.04 -39.23
C LEU A 263 33.27 30.25 -40.14
N ALA A 264 32.22 31.04 -39.88
CA ALA A 264 31.93 32.28 -40.62
C ALA A 264 33.02 33.35 -40.43
N SER A 265 33.55 33.50 -39.22
CA SER A 265 34.64 34.44 -38.92
C SER A 265 35.94 34.01 -39.61
N MET A 266 36.24 32.72 -39.60
CA MET A 266 37.42 32.15 -40.29
C MET A 266 37.36 32.36 -41.80
N THR A 267 36.23 32.06 -42.44
CA THR A 267 36.06 32.28 -43.89
C THR A 267 36.18 33.75 -44.28
N THR A 268 35.63 34.66 -43.45
CA THR A 268 35.78 36.11 -43.63
C THR A 268 37.26 36.55 -43.53
N LEU A 269 37.99 36.00 -42.55
CA LEU A 269 39.41 36.27 -42.36
C LEU A 269 40.26 35.74 -43.53
N GLU A 270 39.98 34.52 -44.01
CA GLU A 270 40.62 33.94 -45.19
C GLU A 270 40.41 34.82 -46.43
N ALA A 271 39.18 35.30 -46.66
CA ALA A 271 38.86 36.20 -47.75
C ALA A 271 39.59 37.57 -47.62
N GLY A 272 39.67 38.12 -46.41
CA GLY A 272 40.41 39.35 -46.12
C GLY A 272 41.92 39.22 -46.37
N MET A 273 42.52 38.11 -45.93
CA MET A 273 43.92 37.79 -46.19
C MET A 273 44.20 37.65 -47.69
N ALA A 274 43.33 36.97 -48.44
CA ALA A 274 43.46 36.82 -49.88
C ALA A 274 43.49 38.19 -50.60
N ARG A 275 42.61 39.12 -50.20
CA ARG A 275 42.60 40.50 -50.73
C ARG A 275 43.87 41.28 -50.38
N LEU A 276 44.37 41.18 -49.15
CA LEU A 276 45.61 41.85 -48.74
C LEU A 276 46.83 41.31 -49.48
N ARG A 277 46.92 39.99 -49.66
CA ARG A 277 48.00 39.33 -50.40
C ARG A 277 48.05 39.78 -51.85
N ALA A 278 46.90 39.99 -52.48
CA ALA A 278 46.80 40.54 -53.83
C ALA A 278 47.22 42.03 -53.91
N ARG A 279 47.13 42.79 -52.81
CA ARG A 279 47.40 44.23 -52.77
C ARG A 279 48.82 44.61 -52.34
N SER A 280 49.45 43.85 -51.43
CA SER A 280 50.61 44.35 -50.69
C SER A 280 51.99 43.95 -51.22
N GLY A 281 52.12 43.04 -52.20
CA GLY A 281 53.42 42.55 -52.65
C GLY A 281 54.28 41.97 -51.52
N GLU A 282 54.14 40.66 -51.27
CA GLU A 282 55.07 39.84 -50.47
C GLU A 282 55.59 40.46 -49.16
N SER A 283 54.71 40.55 -48.16
CA SER A 283 55.09 40.87 -46.78
C SER A 283 55.18 39.58 -45.94
N ALA A 284 56.33 39.33 -45.32
CA ALA A 284 56.57 38.18 -44.44
C ALA A 284 55.57 38.07 -43.26
N ASN A 285 54.90 39.17 -42.90
CA ASN A 285 53.85 39.18 -41.89
C ASN A 285 52.57 38.47 -42.36
N LEU A 286 52.26 38.48 -43.66
CA LEU A 286 51.09 37.78 -44.22
C LEU A 286 51.26 36.26 -44.19
N GLU A 287 52.48 35.74 -44.34
CA GLU A 287 52.75 34.30 -44.20
C GLU A 287 52.63 33.80 -42.77
N ARG A 288 53.03 34.60 -41.77
CA ARG A 288 52.82 34.26 -40.37
C ARG A 288 51.33 34.23 -40.03
N LEU A 289 50.56 35.20 -40.54
CA LEU A 289 49.11 35.23 -40.36
C LEU A 289 48.44 34.01 -41.03
N GLY A 290 48.81 33.69 -42.27
CA GLY A 290 48.28 32.53 -42.99
C GLY A 290 48.52 31.20 -42.26
N ARG A 291 49.71 31.02 -41.66
CA ARG A 291 50.00 29.83 -40.83
C ARG A 291 49.20 29.78 -39.53
N ALA A 292 48.93 30.93 -38.90
CA ALA A 292 48.08 30.98 -37.71
C ALA A 292 46.63 30.58 -38.04
N VAL A 293 46.12 31.03 -39.18
CA VAL A 293 44.78 30.66 -39.66
C VAL A 293 44.68 29.19 -40.03
N SER A 294 45.70 28.61 -40.67
CA SER A 294 45.69 27.17 -40.98
C SER A 294 45.69 26.31 -39.72
N ARG A 295 46.45 26.70 -38.68
CA ARG A 295 46.44 26.00 -37.38
C ARG A 295 45.08 26.11 -36.68
N LEU A 296 44.45 27.27 -36.71
CA LEU A 296 43.08 27.44 -36.19
C LEU A 296 42.08 26.54 -36.93
N ARG A 297 42.26 26.36 -38.24
CA ARG A 297 41.43 25.47 -39.07
C ARG A 297 41.62 24.00 -38.72
N GLU A 298 42.86 23.57 -38.51
CA GLU A 298 43.16 22.21 -38.05
C GLU A 298 42.50 21.92 -36.70
N VAL A 299 42.61 22.85 -35.73
CA VAL A 299 41.95 22.71 -34.42
C VAL A 299 40.44 22.65 -34.56
N SER A 300 39.82 23.50 -35.37
CA SER A 300 38.38 23.47 -35.64
C SER A 300 37.95 22.14 -36.27
N SER A 301 38.69 21.63 -37.27
CA SER A 301 38.37 20.36 -37.91
C SER A 301 38.54 19.14 -37.00
N ALA A 302 39.49 19.18 -36.07
CA ALA A 302 39.67 18.13 -35.07
C ALA A 302 38.55 18.12 -34.03
N MET A 303 38.01 19.28 -33.66
CA MET A 303 36.85 19.39 -32.77
C MET A 303 35.55 18.87 -33.41
N ALA A 304 35.39 18.97 -34.73
CA ALA A 304 34.21 18.48 -35.44
C ALA A 304 34.19 16.95 -35.67
N GLN A 305 35.32 16.27 -35.48
CA GLN A 305 35.46 14.82 -35.71
C GLN A 305 35.47 13.97 -34.43
N GLY A 306 35.50 14.61 -33.25
CA GLY A 306 35.44 13.95 -31.94
C GLY A 306 34.05 14.00 -31.34
#